data_AF-A0A940TYA9-F1
#
_entry.id   AF-A0A940TYA9-F1
#
_cell.length_a   1.000
_cell.length_b   1.000
_cell.length_c   1.000
_cell.angle_alpha   90.00
_cell.angle_beta   90.00
_cell.angle_gamma   90.00
#
_symmetry.space_group_name_H-M   'P 1'
#
loop_
_entity.id
_entity.type
_entity.pdbx_description
1 polymer ?
#
loop_
_entity_poly.entity_id
_entity_poly.type
_entity_poly.pdbx_seq_one_letter_code
_entity_poly.pdbx_strand_id
1 'polypeptide(L)'
;MRRITLLVVVALLLASCSSQATTTPEPTDAPALPTVAAPTMAAPTDMAPASTEPVVTEAAPSAGGVVVYKIVPGESTVSYEVGETFFSENNRFAVAVGVTSDVNGEVQVDLTNPQNSLLGPVTVDISKLQSDSGRRDGRIREQWLESARYPIATFTPTGTEGLPSAYTEGQPINFKVAGDLT
;
A
#
# COMPACT_ATOMS: atom_id res chain seq x y z
N MET A 1 -31.51 -31.93 59.13
CA MET A 1 -32.91 -32.28 59.44
C MET A 1 -33.83 -31.43 58.58
N ARG A 2 -34.76 -32.09 57.85
CA ARG A 2 -36.05 -31.63 57.28
C ARG A 2 -36.09 -30.37 56.41
N ARG A 3 -36.88 -30.24 55.32
CA ARG A 3 -37.79 -31.04 54.46
C ARG A 3 -38.16 -30.05 53.32
N ILE A 4 -38.01 -30.39 52.03
CA ILE A 4 -39.10 -30.73 51.05
C ILE A 4 -40.16 -29.60 50.93
N THR A 5 -40.41 -28.99 49.76
CA THR A 5 -41.46 -29.35 48.75
C THR A 5 -41.34 -28.34 47.57
N LEU A 6 -41.02 -28.67 46.31
CA LEU A 6 -41.81 -29.25 45.20
C LEU A 6 -43.03 -28.40 44.72
N LEU A 7 -42.90 -27.72 43.56
CA LEU A 7 -43.98 -27.46 42.57
C LEU A 7 -43.34 -26.91 41.27
N VAL A 8 -43.03 -27.74 40.26
CA VAL A 8 -43.89 -28.23 39.16
C VAL A 8 -44.22 -27.16 38.10
N VAL A 9 -43.44 -27.23 37.00
CA VAL A 9 -43.83 -27.25 35.57
C VAL A 9 -44.72 -26.13 35.03
N VAL A 10 -44.18 -25.33 34.09
CA VAL A 10 -44.83 -25.08 32.79
C VAL A 10 -43.74 -25.03 31.70
N ALA A 11 -43.87 -25.94 30.74
CA ALA A 11 -43.11 -25.97 29.50
C ALA A 11 -43.69 -24.98 28.49
N LEU A 12 -42.83 -24.28 27.74
CA LEU A 12 -43.21 -23.71 26.45
C LEU A 12 -42.09 -23.93 25.44
N LEU A 13 -42.29 -24.96 24.62
CA LEU A 13 -41.54 -25.28 23.41
C LEU A 13 -42.08 -24.41 22.27
N LEU A 14 -41.22 -23.63 21.64
CA LEU A 14 -41.46 -23.11 20.28
C LEU A 14 -40.20 -23.33 19.44
N ALA A 15 -40.14 -24.51 18.83
CA ALA A 15 -39.28 -24.79 17.70
C ALA A 15 -40.01 -24.33 16.43
N SER A 16 -39.60 -23.21 15.84
CA SER A 16 -40.08 -22.81 14.51
C SER A 16 -39.10 -23.32 13.44
N CYS A 17 -39.43 -24.48 12.88
CA CYS A 17 -38.83 -25.00 11.67
C CYS A 17 -39.68 -24.49 10.50
N SER A 18 -39.19 -23.55 9.70
CA SER A 18 -39.84 -23.17 8.44
C SER A 18 -39.01 -23.71 7.28
N SER A 19 -39.42 -24.88 6.78
CA SER A 19 -39.02 -25.41 5.48
C SER A 19 -39.78 -24.64 4.40
N GLN A 20 -39.07 -24.02 3.46
CA GLN A 20 -39.70 -23.42 2.28
C GLN A 20 -39.41 -24.33 1.09
N ALA A 21 -40.48 -24.89 0.54
CA ALA A 21 -40.47 -25.82 -0.57
C ALA A 21 -40.27 -25.09 -1.90
N THR A 22 -39.56 -25.80 -2.77
CA THR A 22 -39.22 -25.55 -4.16
C THR A 22 -40.44 -25.19 -5.02
N THR A 23 -40.31 -24.18 -5.90
CA THR A 23 -41.17 -24.03 -7.08
C THR A 23 -40.34 -24.21 -8.34
N THR A 24 -40.76 -25.19 -9.13
CA THR A 24 -40.31 -25.56 -10.46
C THR A 24 -40.71 -24.49 -11.48
N PRO A 25 -39.86 -24.13 -12.47
CA PRO A 25 -40.28 -23.27 -13.57
C PRO A 25 -40.96 -24.09 -14.67
N GLU A 26 -42.09 -23.59 -15.21
CA GLU A 26 -42.65 -24.05 -16.49
C GLU A 26 -42.72 -22.89 -17.49
N PRO A 27 -42.52 -23.16 -18.80
CA PRO A 27 -42.31 -22.16 -19.84
C PRO A 27 -43.62 -21.80 -20.54
N THR A 28 -43.78 -20.57 -21.04
CA THR A 28 -44.71 -20.25 -22.13
C THR A 28 -44.34 -18.92 -22.78
N ASP A 29 -43.78 -19.08 -23.97
CA ASP A 29 -44.04 -18.36 -25.23
C ASP A 29 -43.84 -16.84 -25.39
N ALA A 30 -43.17 -16.54 -26.50
CA ALA A 30 -42.68 -15.25 -26.94
C ALA A 30 -43.64 -14.57 -27.95
N PRO A 31 -43.62 -13.23 -28.05
CA PRO A 31 -44.02 -12.54 -29.27
C PRO A 31 -42.84 -11.87 -29.99
N ALA A 32 -42.67 -12.31 -31.25
CA ALA A 32 -42.14 -11.68 -32.45
C ALA A 32 -41.21 -10.44 -32.40
N LEU A 33 -40.06 -10.62 -33.06
CA LEU A 33 -39.07 -9.61 -33.47
C LEU A 33 -39.62 -8.66 -34.55
N PRO A 34 -39.31 -7.35 -34.49
CA PRO A 34 -39.28 -6.51 -35.68
C PRO A 34 -37.95 -6.65 -36.42
N THR A 35 -38.04 -7.05 -37.69
CA THR A 35 -36.98 -6.97 -38.71
C THR A 35 -36.57 -5.52 -38.95
N VAL A 36 -35.28 -5.21 -38.78
CA VAL A 36 -34.67 -3.98 -39.30
C VAL A 36 -33.60 -4.36 -40.32
N ALA A 37 -33.70 -3.73 -41.48
CA ALA A 37 -32.91 -3.96 -42.68
C ALA A 37 -31.41 -3.69 -42.49
N ALA A 38 -30.60 -4.51 -43.16
CA ALA A 38 -29.16 -4.36 -43.25
C ALA A 38 -28.76 -3.15 -44.12
N PRO A 39 -27.79 -2.33 -43.68
CA PRO A 39 -26.96 -1.56 -44.57
C PRO A 39 -25.58 -2.21 -44.78
N THR A 40 -25.23 -2.25 -46.06
CA THR A 40 -23.97 -2.54 -46.74
C THR A 40 -22.66 -2.22 -45.99
N MET A 41 -21.69 -3.15 -46.13
CA MET A 41 -20.26 -3.01 -45.85
C MET A 41 -19.64 -1.78 -46.51
N ALA A 42 -18.95 -0.97 -45.71
CA ALA A 42 -17.78 -0.20 -46.13
C ALA A 42 -16.68 -0.45 -45.10
N ALA A 43 -15.55 -1.00 -45.56
CA ALA A 43 -14.36 -1.19 -44.74
C ALA A 43 -13.62 0.15 -44.58
N PRO A 44 -13.32 0.58 -43.34
CA PRO A 44 -12.22 1.49 -43.10
C PRO A 44 -10.97 0.67 -42.81
N THR A 45 -9.98 0.79 -43.68
CA THR A 45 -8.58 0.51 -43.36
C THR A 45 -8.16 1.52 -42.30
N ASP A 46 -8.27 1.17 -41.01
CA ASP A 46 -7.76 2.02 -39.94
C ASP A 46 -6.42 1.46 -39.46
N MET A 47 -5.38 2.24 -39.74
CA MET A 47 -4.01 2.00 -39.34
C MET A 47 -3.97 2.03 -37.81
N ALA A 48 -3.64 0.90 -37.19
CA ALA A 48 -3.31 0.84 -35.78
C ALA A 48 -2.27 1.94 -35.47
N PRO A 49 -2.53 2.89 -34.54
CA PRO A 49 -1.49 3.76 -34.07
C PRO A 49 -0.46 2.89 -33.36
N ALA A 50 0.76 2.90 -33.88
CA ALA A 50 1.91 2.33 -33.19
C ALA A 50 1.97 2.94 -31.80
N SER A 51 1.82 2.07 -30.79
CA SER A 51 2.03 2.40 -29.40
C SER A 51 3.49 2.82 -29.25
N THR A 52 3.75 4.12 -29.21
CA THR A 52 5.05 4.66 -28.84
C THR A 52 5.21 4.42 -27.34
N GLU A 53 5.77 3.27 -26.98
CA GLU A 53 6.28 3.04 -25.63
C GLU A 53 7.25 4.17 -25.28
N PRO A 54 7.21 4.74 -24.06
CA PRO A 54 8.19 5.70 -23.63
C PRO A 54 9.53 4.97 -23.57
N VAL A 55 10.40 5.25 -24.54
CA VAL A 55 11.80 4.82 -24.49
C VAL A 55 12.42 5.55 -23.30
N VAL A 56 12.58 4.83 -22.18
CA VAL A 56 13.43 5.26 -21.08
C VAL A 56 14.83 5.39 -21.67
N THR A 57 15.20 6.62 -22.00
CA THR A 57 16.56 6.92 -22.46
C THR A 57 17.41 6.89 -21.21
N GLU A 58 18.10 5.77 -21.01
CA GLU A 58 19.18 5.64 -20.03
C GLU A 58 20.20 6.75 -20.36
N ALA A 59 20.24 7.77 -19.51
CA ALA A 59 21.19 8.85 -19.63
C ALA A 59 22.58 8.25 -19.45
N ALA A 60 23.40 8.29 -20.51
CA ALA A 60 24.79 7.86 -20.44
C ALA A 60 25.50 8.56 -19.27
N PRO A 61 26.31 7.83 -18.47
CA PRO A 61 26.97 8.42 -17.31
C PRO A 61 27.83 9.60 -17.77
N SER A 62 27.61 10.75 -17.12
CA SER A 62 28.47 11.92 -17.29
C SER A 62 29.91 11.54 -17.01
N ALA A 63 30.85 12.07 -17.79
CA ALA A 63 32.28 11.75 -17.77
C ALA A 63 33.01 12.04 -16.43
N GLY A 64 32.28 12.36 -15.36
CA GLY A 64 32.78 12.60 -14.01
C GLY A 64 32.64 11.41 -13.05
N GLY A 65 32.17 10.23 -13.49
CA GLY A 65 32.03 9.05 -12.62
C GLY A 65 30.95 9.18 -11.53
N VAL A 66 30.23 10.30 -11.50
CA VAL A 66 29.15 10.57 -10.58
C VAL A 66 27.81 10.24 -11.25
N VAL A 67 27.01 9.40 -10.58
CA VAL A 67 25.70 8.95 -11.03
C VAL A 67 24.65 9.38 -10.01
N VAL A 68 23.52 9.91 -10.49
CA VAL A 68 22.38 10.27 -9.63
C VAL A 68 21.30 9.21 -9.77
N TYR A 69 20.99 8.55 -8.67
CA TYR A 69 19.87 7.63 -8.55
C TYR A 69 18.67 8.36 -7.94
N LYS A 70 17.47 8.04 -8.41
CA LYS A 70 16.22 8.55 -7.85
C LYS A 70 15.48 7.42 -7.16
N ILE A 71 14.89 7.71 -6.01
CA ILE A 71 13.95 6.80 -5.37
C ILE A 71 12.71 6.72 -6.27
N VAL A 72 12.28 5.51 -6.60
CA VAL A 72 11.12 5.26 -7.46
C VAL A 72 9.88 5.04 -6.60
N PRO A 73 8.89 5.96 -6.63
CA PRO A 73 7.62 5.75 -5.94
C PRO A 73 6.93 4.48 -6.46
N GLY A 74 6.30 3.72 -5.56
CA GLY A 74 5.64 2.45 -5.89
C GLY A 74 6.57 1.22 -5.93
N GLU A 75 7.87 1.42 -6.13
CA GLU A 75 8.90 0.38 -5.96
C GLU A 75 9.68 0.55 -4.64
N SER A 76 9.45 1.66 -3.94
CA SER A 76 10.02 1.99 -2.63
C SER A 76 8.93 2.14 -1.59
N THR A 77 9.21 1.78 -0.34
CA THR A 77 8.27 1.86 0.77
C THR A 77 8.90 2.50 1.99
N VAL A 78 8.10 3.29 2.71
CA VAL A 78 8.41 3.78 4.05
C VAL A 78 7.35 3.25 5.00
N SER A 79 7.79 2.76 6.17
CA SER A 79 6.89 2.21 7.18
C SER A 79 7.25 2.66 8.58
N TYR A 80 6.24 2.74 9.45
CA TYR A 80 6.43 2.80 10.90
C TYR A 80 5.96 1.48 11.54
N GLU A 81 6.50 1.18 12.73
CA GLU A 81 6.12 0.02 13.53
C GLU A 81 5.78 0.44 14.95
N VAL A 82 4.69 -0.11 15.50
CA VAL A 82 4.29 0.06 16.91
C VAL A 82 3.99 -1.29 17.53
N GLY A 83 4.66 -1.62 18.64
CA GLY A 83 4.33 -2.77 19.46
C GLY A 83 3.10 -2.50 20.35
N GLU A 84 2.14 -3.41 20.35
CA GLU A 84 0.87 -3.28 21.07
C GLU A 84 0.65 -4.50 21.98
N THR A 85 0.10 -4.28 23.18
CA THR A 85 -0.31 -5.36 24.09
C THR A 85 -1.81 -5.26 24.36
N PHE A 86 -2.55 -6.29 23.98
CA PHE A 86 -4.00 -6.36 24.11
C PHE A 86 -4.39 -7.00 25.44
N PHE A 87 -4.67 -6.17 26.46
CA PHE A 87 -5.04 -6.63 27.80
C PHE A 87 -6.31 -7.50 27.82
N SER A 88 -7.30 -7.17 26.98
CA SER A 88 -8.54 -7.95 26.84
C SER A 88 -8.34 -9.31 26.16
N GLU A 89 -7.17 -9.54 25.57
CA GLU A 89 -6.82 -10.75 24.85
C GLU A 89 -5.68 -11.49 25.55
N ASN A 90 -5.76 -11.59 26.88
CA ASN A 90 -4.77 -12.28 27.73
C ASN A 90 -3.34 -11.74 27.51
N ASN A 91 -3.20 -10.42 27.41
CA ASN A 91 -1.93 -9.73 27.15
C ASN A 91 -1.24 -10.17 25.86
N ARG A 92 -1.99 -10.52 24.81
CA ARG A 92 -1.41 -10.82 23.50
C ARG A 92 -0.62 -9.62 22.99
N PHE A 93 0.63 -9.85 22.62
CA PHE A 93 1.45 -8.88 21.89
C PHE A 93 1.13 -8.93 20.39
N ALA A 94 1.05 -7.77 19.74
CA ALA A 94 0.99 -7.66 18.29
C ALA A 94 1.83 -6.46 17.81
N VAL A 95 2.05 -6.41 16.50
CA VAL A 95 2.79 -5.34 15.85
C VAL A 95 1.88 -4.67 14.83
N ALA A 96 1.71 -3.37 14.99
CA ALA A 96 0.98 -2.51 14.06
C ALA A 96 1.98 -1.85 13.10
N VAL A 97 1.82 -2.09 11.80
CA VAL A 97 2.66 -1.50 10.75
C VAL A 97 1.80 -0.59 9.89
N GLY A 98 2.24 0.65 9.66
CA GLY A 98 1.68 1.52 8.64
C GLY A 98 2.69 1.80 7.55
N VAL A 99 2.26 1.75 6.29
CA VAL A 99 3.12 1.81 5.10
C VAL A 99 2.62 2.87 4.12
N THR A 100 3.56 3.52 3.43
CA THR A 100 3.30 4.34 2.24
C THR A 100 4.40 4.07 1.20
N SER A 101 4.05 4.16 -0.08
CA SER A 101 4.99 4.11 -1.20
C SER A 101 5.23 5.48 -1.84
N ASP A 102 4.58 6.52 -1.32
CA ASP A 102 4.72 7.90 -1.78
C ASP A 102 5.96 8.53 -1.13
N VAL A 103 7.13 8.10 -1.62
CA VAL A 103 8.45 8.56 -1.18
C VAL A 103 9.26 9.06 -2.36
N ASN A 104 9.98 10.15 -2.17
CA ASN A 104 10.86 10.75 -3.17
C ASN A 104 12.21 11.08 -2.53
N GLY A 105 13.25 11.10 -3.35
CA GLY A 105 14.61 11.45 -2.93
C GLY A 105 15.62 11.09 -4.01
N GLU A 106 16.84 11.57 -3.84
CA GLU A 106 17.94 11.31 -4.78
C GLU A 106 19.21 10.93 -4.02
N VAL A 107 20.00 10.04 -4.61
CA VAL A 107 21.32 9.63 -4.12
C VAL A 107 22.34 9.93 -5.20
N GLN A 108 23.30 10.78 -4.91
CA GLN A 108 24.46 11.02 -5.75
C GLN A 108 25.57 10.05 -5.34
N VAL A 109 25.99 9.20 -6.26
CA VAL A 109 27.03 8.20 -6.03
C VAL A 109 28.25 8.57 -6.88
N ASP A 110 29.38 8.81 -6.23
CA ASP A 110 30.67 8.99 -6.90
C ASP A 110 31.37 7.63 -7.02
N LEU A 111 31.37 7.06 -8.21
CA LEU A 111 31.97 5.76 -8.49
C LEU A 111 33.51 5.81 -8.51
N THR A 112 34.11 7.00 -8.57
CA THR A 112 35.58 7.15 -8.54
C THR A 112 36.09 7.34 -7.12
N ASN A 113 35.32 8.06 -6.29
CA ASN A 113 35.61 8.27 -4.88
C ASN A 113 34.31 8.16 -4.06
N PRO A 114 33.94 6.95 -3.61
CA PRO A 114 32.66 6.73 -2.93
C PRO A 114 32.44 7.61 -1.70
N GLN A 115 33.50 8.09 -1.05
CA GLN A 115 33.41 9.02 0.09
C GLN A 115 32.78 10.37 -0.24
N ASN A 116 32.75 10.76 -1.52
CA ASN A 116 32.09 11.97 -2.00
C ASN A 116 30.59 11.77 -2.28
N SER A 117 30.05 10.56 -2.07
CA SER A 117 28.64 10.27 -2.32
C SER A 117 27.73 11.00 -1.32
N LEU A 118 26.59 11.48 -1.80
CA LEU A 118 25.66 12.31 -1.02
C LEU A 118 24.24 11.77 -1.14
N LEU A 119 23.54 11.71 -0.01
CA LEU A 119 22.09 11.55 0.03
C LEU A 119 21.46 12.94 0.00
N GLY A 120 20.54 13.18 -0.94
CA GLY A 120 19.69 14.38 -0.94
C GLY A 120 18.55 14.26 0.07
N PRO A 121 17.75 15.33 0.25
CA PRO A 121 16.56 15.25 1.08
C PRO A 121 15.61 14.13 0.61
N VAL A 122 15.04 13.40 1.56
CA VAL A 122 14.03 12.37 1.32
C VAL A 122 12.70 12.88 1.83
N THR A 123 11.69 12.93 0.98
CA THR A 123 10.35 13.38 1.32
C THR A 123 9.36 12.24 1.23
N VAL A 124 8.43 12.18 2.18
CA VAL A 124 7.44 11.10 2.30
C VAL A 124 6.07 11.73 2.51
N ASP A 125 5.09 11.36 1.70
CA ASP A 125 3.69 11.71 1.96
C ASP A 125 3.13 10.76 3.03
N ILE A 126 3.12 11.24 4.27
CA ILE A 126 2.62 10.54 5.45
C ILE A 126 1.09 10.66 5.60
N SER A 127 0.42 11.44 4.77
CA SER A 127 -1.06 11.43 4.69
C SER A 127 -1.59 10.14 4.07
N LYS A 128 -0.71 9.44 3.33
CA LYS A 128 -0.99 8.20 2.59
C LYS A 128 -0.65 6.94 3.38
N LEU A 129 -0.13 7.06 4.60
CA LEU A 129 0.11 5.92 5.48
C LEU A 129 -1.18 5.10 5.65
N GLN A 130 -1.06 3.81 5.39
CA GLN A 130 -2.13 2.83 5.56
C GLN A 130 -1.65 1.67 6.42
N SER A 131 -2.52 1.23 7.31
CA SER A 131 -2.31 0.03 8.10
C SER A 131 -3.45 -0.96 7.94
N ASP A 132 -3.42 -2.05 8.70
CA ASP A 132 -4.50 -3.02 8.81
C ASP A 132 -5.76 -2.48 9.54
N SER A 133 -5.74 -1.24 10.04
CA SER A 133 -6.88 -0.62 10.74
C SER A 133 -7.17 0.80 10.27
N GLY A 134 -8.24 0.98 9.49
CA GLY A 134 -8.68 2.30 9.04
C GLY A 134 -9.03 3.28 10.18
N ARG A 135 -9.41 2.77 11.36
CA ARG A 135 -9.59 3.60 12.56
C ARG A 135 -8.27 4.22 13.03
N ARG A 136 -7.18 3.43 13.01
CA ARG A 136 -5.83 3.91 13.37
C ARG A 136 -5.35 4.92 12.33
N ASP A 137 -5.52 4.62 11.05
CA ASP A 137 -5.12 5.53 9.97
C ASP A 137 -5.84 6.88 10.05
N GLY A 138 -7.15 6.87 10.35
CA GLY A 138 -7.91 8.09 10.58
C GLY A 138 -7.37 8.92 11.75
N ARG A 139 -7.04 8.27 12.87
CA ARG A 139 -6.46 8.95 14.04
C ARG A 139 -5.05 9.49 13.77
N ILE A 140 -4.22 8.78 13.01
CA ILE A 140 -2.90 9.26 12.58
C ILE A 140 -3.06 10.55 11.77
N ARG A 141 -3.98 10.56 10.80
CA ARG A 141 -4.23 11.72 9.94
C ARG A 141 -4.79 12.92 10.69
N GLU A 142 -5.70 12.70 11.63
CA GLU A 142 -6.50 13.78 12.22
C GLU A 142 -5.99 14.28 13.57
N GLN A 143 -5.31 13.44 14.36
CA GLN A 143 -5.08 13.72 15.79
C GLN A 143 -3.64 13.49 16.26
N TRP A 144 -2.89 12.61 15.61
CA TRP A 144 -1.52 12.29 16.05
C TRP A 144 -0.48 12.99 15.21
N LEU A 145 -0.08 12.39 14.09
CA LEU A 145 0.84 13.06 13.16
C LEU A 145 0.19 14.29 12.52
N GLU A 146 -1.14 14.41 12.63
CA GLU A 146 -1.93 15.44 11.95
C GLU A 146 -1.60 15.47 10.45
N SER A 147 -1.37 14.30 9.83
CA SER A 147 -0.86 14.22 8.46
C SER A 147 -1.87 14.71 7.40
N ALA A 148 -3.13 14.93 7.76
CA ALA A 148 -4.06 15.69 6.90
C ALA A 148 -3.68 17.18 6.80
N ARG A 149 -3.04 17.73 7.83
CA ARG A 149 -2.58 19.13 7.92
C ARG A 149 -1.10 19.28 7.57
N TYR A 150 -0.27 18.30 7.97
CA TYR A 150 1.16 18.25 7.71
C TYR A 150 1.50 16.97 6.92
N PRO A 151 1.20 16.93 5.61
CA PRO A 151 1.24 15.69 4.84
C PRO A 151 2.64 15.20 4.52
N ILE A 152 3.65 16.07 4.53
CA ILE A 152 5.01 15.72 4.10
C ILE A 152 5.94 15.65 5.30
N ALA A 153 6.53 14.47 5.52
CA ALA A 153 7.70 14.31 6.37
C ALA A 153 8.96 14.43 5.51
N THR A 154 9.99 15.11 6.01
CA THR A 154 11.26 15.33 5.30
C THR A 154 12.44 14.91 6.16
N PHE A 155 13.26 13.99 5.65
CA PHE A 155 14.58 13.72 6.19
C PHE A 155 15.62 14.53 5.41
N THR A 156 16.37 15.40 6.08
CA THR A 156 17.42 16.23 5.50
C THR A 156 18.79 15.75 5.99
N PRO A 157 19.59 15.10 5.14
CA PRO A 157 20.94 14.67 5.50
C PRO A 157 21.86 15.84 5.87
N THR A 158 22.63 15.69 6.94
CA THR A 158 23.63 16.66 7.41
C THR A 158 25.06 16.13 7.33
N GLY A 159 25.24 14.82 7.17
CA GLY A 159 26.54 14.21 6.96
C GLY A 159 26.46 12.71 6.73
N THR A 160 27.52 12.15 6.12
CA THR A 160 27.65 10.73 5.84
C THR A 160 28.96 10.20 6.41
N GLU A 161 28.91 9.05 7.08
CA GLU A 161 30.06 8.42 7.74
C GLU A 161 30.19 6.96 7.34
N GLY A 162 31.43 6.48 7.23
CA GLY A 162 31.71 5.06 6.98
C GLY A 162 31.68 4.63 5.51
N LEU A 163 31.58 5.58 4.57
CA LEU A 163 31.78 5.26 3.15
C LEU A 163 33.24 4.85 2.88
N PRO A 164 33.47 3.79 2.09
CA PRO A 164 34.81 3.28 1.81
C PRO A 164 35.52 4.18 0.77
N SER A 165 36.85 4.05 0.67
CA SER A 165 37.64 4.73 -0.38
C SER A 165 37.49 4.10 -1.76
N ALA A 166 37.00 2.87 -1.83
CA ALA A 166 36.71 2.14 -3.06
C ALA A 166 35.54 1.18 -2.83
N TYR A 167 34.84 0.80 -3.91
CA TYR A 167 33.77 -0.19 -3.86
C TYR A 167 34.09 -1.38 -4.77
N THR A 168 33.43 -2.51 -4.51
CA THR A 168 33.38 -3.65 -5.42
C THR A 168 31.93 -3.82 -5.84
N GLU A 169 31.69 -3.89 -7.14
CA GLU A 169 30.35 -4.05 -7.67
C GLU A 169 29.68 -5.33 -7.13
N GLY A 170 28.39 -5.22 -6.82
CA GLY A 170 27.62 -6.31 -6.22
C GLY A 170 27.90 -6.57 -4.73
N GLN A 171 28.82 -5.84 -4.09
CA GLN A 171 29.04 -5.95 -2.64
C GLN A 171 28.26 -4.88 -1.86
N PRO A 172 27.60 -5.25 -0.74
CA PRO A 172 26.91 -4.29 0.10
C PRO A 172 27.90 -3.38 0.84
N ILE A 173 27.55 -2.10 0.94
CA ILE A 173 28.29 -1.10 1.71
C ILE A 173 27.44 -0.69 2.91
N ASN A 174 28.02 -0.76 4.10
CA ASN A 174 27.40 -0.25 5.32
C ASN A 174 27.96 1.13 5.64
N PHE A 175 27.10 2.12 5.73
CA PHE A 175 27.45 3.50 6.07
C PHE A 175 26.32 4.10 6.90
N LYS A 176 26.59 5.26 7.51
CA LYS A 176 25.63 6.01 8.31
C LYS A 176 25.36 7.35 7.65
N VAL A 177 24.12 7.79 7.74
CA VAL A 177 23.72 9.15 7.36
C VAL A 177 23.11 9.81 8.60
N ALA A 178 23.70 10.92 9.03
CA ALA A 178 23.12 11.80 10.02
C ALA A 178 22.20 12.80 9.31
N GLY A 179 21.12 13.23 9.96
CA GLY A 179 20.19 14.18 9.39
C GLY A 179 19.07 14.57 10.34
N ASP A 180 18.34 15.61 9.95
CA ASP A 180 17.18 16.11 10.66
C ASP A 180 15.91 15.52 10.03
N LEU A 181 14.97 15.09 10.88
CA LEU A 181 13.64 14.65 10.45
C LEU A 181 12.61 15.68 10.91
N THR A 182 11.83 16.20 9.98
CA THR A 182 10.77 17.20 10.22
C THR A 182 9.44 16.76 9.64
#